data_AF-A0A538S7E5-F1
#
_entry.id   AF-A0A538S7E5-F1
#
_cell.length_a   1.000
_cell.length_b   1.000
_cell.length_c   1.000
_cell.angle_alpha   90.00
_cell.angle_beta   90.00
_cell.angle_gamma   90.00
#
_symmetry.space_group_name_H-M   'P 1'
#
loop_
_entity.id
_entity.type
_entity.pdbx_description
1 polymer ?
#
loop_
_entity_poly.entity_id
_entity_poly.type
_entity_poly.pdbx_seq_one_letter_code
_entity_poly.pdbx_strand_id
1 'polypeptide(L)'
;MRAPSRWVPSIILGLLIFRPARAAEPFPEARLEDARAIRERALQDDVAYELLRSLTTEVGPRSAGSPGDARAVRWALAHMCALGFKNVHAESVTVSHWIRGDAHAEITAPWP
;
A
#
# COMPACT_ATOMS: atom_id res chain seq x y z
N MET A 1 44.08 -63.12 12.08
CA MET A 1 42.78 -63.17 12.78
C MET A 1 42.14 -61.78 12.72
N ARG A 2 40.87 -61.69 12.31
CA ARG A 2 40.11 -60.44 12.06
C ARG A 2 39.84 -59.64 13.35
N ALA A 3 39.88 -58.31 13.23
CA ALA A 3 38.85 -57.44 13.81
C ALA A 3 38.73 -56.14 12.97
N PRO A 4 37.53 -55.79 12.44
CA PRO A 4 37.27 -54.59 11.66
C PRO A 4 36.64 -53.49 12.53
N SER A 5 37.03 -52.22 12.36
CA SER A 5 36.33 -51.09 13.00
C SER A 5 36.84 -49.76 12.45
N ARG A 6 36.05 -48.71 12.18
CA ARG A 6 34.62 -48.45 12.26
C ARG A 6 34.43 -47.09 11.58
N TRP A 7 33.74 -47.02 10.45
CA TRP A 7 33.26 -45.76 9.88
C TRP A 7 32.15 -45.22 10.81
N VAL A 8 32.38 -44.08 11.46
CA VAL A 8 31.33 -43.35 12.19
C VAL A 8 30.90 -42.17 11.32
N PRO A 9 29.73 -42.22 10.64
CA PRO A 9 29.22 -41.06 9.94
C PRO A 9 28.71 -40.05 10.96
N SER A 10 29.21 -38.82 10.86
CA SER A 10 28.85 -37.67 11.69
C SER A 10 27.45 -37.13 11.34
N ILE A 11 26.40 -37.91 11.62
CA ILE A 11 25.00 -37.52 11.40
C ILE A 11 24.29 -37.38 12.75
N ILE A 12 24.81 -36.56 13.67
CA ILE A 12 24.05 -36.10 14.85
C ILE A 12 24.52 -34.70 15.23
N LEU A 13 24.15 -33.65 14.47
CA LEU A 13 24.16 -32.28 15.01
C LEU A 13 23.20 -31.28 14.33
N GLY A 14 22.41 -31.68 13.33
CA GLY A 14 21.60 -30.76 12.53
C GLY A 14 20.10 -30.66 12.86
N LEU A 15 19.62 -31.20 13.98
CA LEU A 15 18.18 -31.33 14.28
C LEU A 15 17.75 -30.58 15.54
N LEU A 16 17.98 -29.27 15.63
CA LEU A 16 17.54 -28.48 16.80
C LEU A 16 17.06 -27.05 16.52
N ILE A 17 16.74 -26.69 15.27
CA ILE A 17 16.17 -25.35 14.96
C ILE A 17 14.96 -25.41 14.02
N PHE A 18 14.17 -26.49 14.06
CA PHE A 18 12.84 -26.46 13.44
C PHE A 18 11.89 -25.73 14.38
N ARG A 19 11.83 -24.39 14.29
CA ARG A 19 10.77 -23.59 14.90
C ARG A 19 9.50 -23.78 14.06
N PRO A 20 8.45 -24.47 14.54
CA PRO A 20 7.19 -24.49 13.81
C PRO A 20 6.69 -23.05 13.68
N ALA A 21 6.26 -22.67 12.48
CA ALA A 21 5.60 -21.39 12.26
C ALA A 21 4.36 -21.34 13.18
N ARG A 22 4.38 -20.44 14.16
CA ARG A 22 3.22 -20.23 15.04
C ARG A 22 2.14 -19.56 14.20
N ALA A 23 1.01 -20.25 14.05
CA ALA A 23 -0.16 -19.68 13.40
C ALA A 23 -0.53 -18.37 14.11
N ALA A 24 -0.94 -17.37 13.34
CA ALA A 24 -1.46 -16.13 13.90
C ALA A 24 -2.69 -16.46 14.76
N GLU A 25 -2.71 -15.98 16.00
CA GLU A 25 -3.89 -16.11 16.84
C GLU A 25 -5.07 -15.38 16.18
N PRO A 26 -6.27 -15.99 16.15
CA PRO A 26 -7.44 -15.34 15.58
C PRO A 26 -7.76 -14.04 16.33
N PHE A 27 -8.29 -13.06 15.61
CA PHE A 27 -8.72 -11.81 16.25
C PHE A 27 -9.86 -12.06 17.24
N PRO A 28 -9.92 -11.34 18.38
CA PRO A 28 -11.04 -11.43 19.31
C PRO A 28 -12.36 -11.08 18.63
N GLU A 29 -13.45 -11.78 18.96
CA GLU A 29 -14.75 -11.58 18.31
C GLU A 29 -15.24 -10.14 18.41
N ALA A 30 -15.04 -9.46 19.54
CA ALA A 30 -15.41 -8.05 19.71
C ALA A 30 -14.76 -7.13 18.65
N ARG A 31 -13.50 -7.39 18.28
CA ARG A 31 -12.82 -6.64 17.21
C ARG A 31 -13.43 -6.93 15.84
N LEU A 32 -13.86 -8.17 15.62
CA LEU A 32 -14.52 -8.56 14.37
C LEU A 32 -15.89 -7.88 14.25
N GLU A 33 -16.64 -7.77 15.34
CA GLU A 33 -17.89 -7.01 15.39
C GLU A 33 -17.67 -5.52 15.07
N ASP A 34 -16.69 -4.87 15.70
CA ASP A 34 -16.34 -3.48 15.39
C ASP A 34 -15.99 -3.29 13.91
N ALA A 35 -15.19 -4.21 13.34
CA ALA A 35 -14.82 -4.17 11.93
C ALA A 35 -16.03 -4.37 11.00
N ARG A 36 -16.96 -5.26 11.34
CA ARG A 36 -18.21 -5.47 10.59
C ARG A 36 -19.08 -4.22 10.64
N ALA A 37 -19.19 -3.57 11.80
CA ALA A 37 -19.96 -2.34 11.95
C ALA A 37 -19.37 -1.17 11.12
N ILE A 38 -18.06 -1.00 11.15
CA ILE A 38 -17.37 0.02 10.34
C ILE A 38 -17.58 -0.25 8.84
N ARG A 39 -17.44 -1.51 8.41
CA ARG A 39 -17.67 -1.90 7.01
C ARG A 39 -19.10 -1.59 6.58
N GLU A 40 -20.08 -2.00 7.38
CA GLU A 40 -21.50 -1.79 7.05
C GLU A 40 -21.80 -0.30 6.90
N ARG A 41 -21.31 0.53 7.82
CA ARG A 41 -21.45 1.98 7.72
C ARG A 41 -20.78 2.53 6.45
N ALA A 42 -19.58 2.09 6.13
CA ALA A 42 -18.83 2.57 4.96
C ALA A 42 -19.51 2.19 3.63
N LEU A 43 -20.23 1.07 3.57
CA LEU A 43 -20.99 0.65 2.38
C LEU A 43 -22.27 1.46 2.17
N GLN A 44 -22.77 2.13 3.21
CA GLN A 44 -23.99 2.93 3.18
C GLN A 44 -23.72 4.44 3.10
N ASP A 45 -22.45 4.84 3.07
CA ASP A 45 -22.02 6.25 3.13
C ASP A 45 -21.33 6.65 1.81
N ASP A 46 -21.65 7.85 1.31
CA ASP A 46 -21.13 8.41 0.06
C ASP A 46 -19.83 9.21 0.25
N VAL A 47 -19.34 9.41 1.49
CA VAL A 47 -18.16 10.24 1.79
C VAL A 47 -16.95 9.91 0.89
N ALA A 48 -16.69 8.63 0.63
CA ALA A 48 -15.56 8.21 -0.21
C ALA A 48 -15.73 8.67 -1.67
N TYR A 49 -16.94 8.53 -2.21
CA TYR A 49 -17.28 8.97 -3.56
C TYR A 49 -17.21 10.51 -3.65
N GLU A 50 -17.77 11.21 -2.68
CA GLU A 50 -17.77 12.68 -2.66
C GLU A 50 -16.36 13.28 -2.57
N LEU A 51 -15.48 12.67 -1.77
CA LEU A 51 -14.06 13.06 -1.72
C LEU A 51 -13.37 12.81 -3.07
N LEU A 52 -13.61 11.67 -3.72
CA LEU A 52 -13.05 11.37 -5.03
C LEU A 52 -13.55 12.34 -6.10
N ARG A 53 -14.87 12.60 -6.11
CA ARG A 53 -15.53 13.55 -7.01
C ARG A 53 -14.96 14.95 -6.82
N SER A 54 -14.85 15.43 -5.57
CA SER A 54 -14.25 16.73 -5.25
C SER A 54 -12.80 16.81 -5.70
N LEU A 55 -11.95 15.84 -5.33
CA LEU A 55 -10.54 15.81 -5.74
C LEU A 55 -10.38 15.84 -7.27
N THR A 56 -11.15 15.03 -7.99
CA THR A 56 -11.02 14.93 -9.45
C THR A 56 -11.60 16.14 -10.17
N THR A 57 -12.65 16.76 -9.64
CA THR A 57 -13.33 17.91 -10.26
C THR A 57 -12.65 19.23 -9.93
N GLU A 58 -12.28 19.43 -8.66
CA GLU A 58 -11.77 20.71 -8.16
C GLU A 58 -10.25 20.83 -8.31
N VAL A 59 -9.51 19.72 -8.22
CA VAL A 59 -8.04 19.72 -8.37
C VAL A 59 -7.61 19.31 -9.77
N GLY A 60 -8.13 18.19 -10.27
CA GLY A 60 -7.81 17.63 -11.58
C GLY A 60 -6.45 16.90 -11.65
N PRO A 61 -5.75 16.95 -12.81
CA PRO A 61 -4.44 16.34 -13.01
C PRO A 61 -3.38 16.91 -12.05
N ARG A 62 -2.58 16.02 -11.45
CA ARG A 62 -1.71 16.34 -10.30
C ARG A 62 -0.41 15.52 -10.28
N SER A 63 0.31 15.48 -11.40
CA SER A 63 1.64 14.85 -11.46
C SER A 63 2.59 15.50 -10.45
N ALA A 64 3.46 14.71 -9.81
CA ALA A 64 4.38 15.19 -8.79
C ALA A 64 5.24 16.37 -9.28
N GLY A 65 5.35 17.42 -8.47
CA GLY A 65 6.07 18.66 -8.80
C GLY A 65 5.32 19.63 -9.72
N SER A 66 4.14 19.25 -10.22
CA SER A 66 3.31 20.14 -11.06
C SER A 66 2.50 21.14 -10.22
N PRO A 67 1.92 22.20 -10.82
CA PRO A 67 1.00 23.08 -10.10
C PRO A 67 -0.23 22.35 -9.53
N GLY A 68 -0.64 21.23 -10.15
CA GLY A 68 -1.74 20.40 -9.68
C GLY A 68 -1.42 19.62 -8.41
N ASP A 69 -0.16 19.21 -8.23
CA ASP A 69 0.33 18.58 -7.00
C ASP A 69 0.20 19.53 -5.80
N ALA A 70 0.71 20.76 -5.93
CA ALA A 70 0.59 21.76 -4.87
C ALA A 70 -0.88 22.10 -4.52
N ARG A 71 -1.79 22.09 -5.51
CA ARG A 71 -3.23 22.23 -5.26
C ARG A 71 -3.79 21.01 -4.51
N ALA A 72 -3.41 19.80 -4.90
CA ALA A 72 -3.84 18.56 -4.25
C ALA A 72 -3.44 18.52 -2.78
N VAL A 73 -2.22 18.95 -2.43
CA VAL A 73 -1.76 19.03 -1.04
C VAL A 73 -2.62 19.99 -0.22
N ARG A 74 -2.88 21.21 -0.73
CA ARG A 74 -3.74 22.19 -0.04
C ARG A 74 -5.17 21.68 0.13
N TRP A 75 -5.72 21.07 -0.91
CA TRP A 75 -7.02 20.42 -0.87
C TRP A 75 -7.06 19.34 0.21
N ALA A 76 -6.07 18.44 0.25
CA ALA A 76 -6.04 17.34 1.22
C ALA A 76 -5.98 17.85 2.66
N LEU A 77 -5.15 18.85 2.95
CA LEU A 77 -5.08 19.47 4.28
C LEU A 77 -6.43 20.07 4.70
N ALA A 78 -7.09 20.81 3.80
CA ALA A 78 -8.39 21.42 4.08
C ALA A 78 -9.47 20.36 4.37
N HIS A 79 -9.56 19.31 3.55
CA HIS A 79 -10.54 18.24 3.73
C HIS A 79 -10.26 17.41 4.98
N MET A 80 -9.00 17.07 5.27
CA MET A 80 -8.65 16.34 6.50
C MET A 80 -8.97 17.15 7.76
N CYS A 81 -8.69 18.46 7.77
CA CYS A 81 -9.09 19.35 8.86
C CYS A 81 -10.62 19.41 9.00
N ALA A 82 -11.36 19.54 7.90
CA ALA A 82 -12.83 19.60 7.91
C ALA A 82 -13.48 18.31 8.42
N LEU A 83 -12.86 17.14 8.15
CA LEU A 83 -13.30 15.83 8.66
C LEU A 83 -12.97 15.63 10.15
N GLY A 84 -12.29 16.57 10.80
CA GLY A 84 -11.98 16.51 12.23
C GLY A 84 -10.78 15.61 12.58
N PHE A 85 -9.92 15.29 11.61
CA PHE A 85 -8.68 14.57 11.90
C PHE A 85 -7.77 15.40 12.80
N LYS A 86 -6.98 14.70 13.62
CA LYS A 86 -5.98 15.31 14.51
C LYS A 86 -4.61 15.29 13.84
N ASN A 87 -3.77 16.26 14.19
CA ASN A 87 -2.38 16.35 13.73
C ASN A 87 -2.22 16.42 12.19
N VAL A 88 -3.07 17.21 11.52
CA VAL A 88 -3.02 17.37 10.06
C VAL A 88 -1.90 18.33 9.67
N HIS A 89 -0.90 17.84 8.94
CA HIS A 89 0.20 18.64 8.40
C HIS A 89 0.77 17.97 7.13
N ALA A 90 1.46 18.76 6.31
CA ALA A 90 2.19 18.25 5.15
C ALA A 90 3.67 18.11 5.48
N GLU A 91 4.28 17.03 4.99
CA GLU A 91 5.72 16.81 5.06
C GLU A 91 6.35 17.17 3.71
N SER A 92 7.48 17.87 3.75
CA SER A 92 8.22 18.25 2.54
C SER A 92 8.93 17.03 1.95
N VAL A 93 8.70 16.76 0.66
CA VAL A 93 9.32 15.66 -0.08
C VAL A 93 9.96 16.17 -1.37
N THR A 94 11.16 15.69 -1.68
CA THR A 94 11.84 15.97 -2.95
C THR A 94 11.38 14.97 -4.01
N VAL A 95 10.90 15.48 -5.15
CA VAL A 95 10.40 14.66 -6.26
C VAL A 95 11.04 15.09 -7.58
N SER A 96 11.18 14.15 -8.52
CA SER A 96 11.52 14.48 -9.89
C SER A 96 10.31 15.07 -10.61
N HIS A 97 10.44 16.30 -11.11
CA HIS A 97 9.38 16.95 -11.87
C HIS A 97 9.54 16.65 -13.37
N TRP A 98 8.68 15.79 -13.89
CA TRP A 98 8.64 15.47 -15.31
C TRP A 98 7.64 16.37 -16.04
N ILE A 99 8.12 17.05 -17.07
CA ILE A 99 7.30 17.87 -17.96
C ILE A 99 7.07 17.08 -19.24
N ARG A 100 5.79 16.87 -19.59
CA ARG A 100 5.40 16.19 -20.82
C ARG A 100 5.86 17.00 -22.03
N GLY A 101 6.63 16.39 -22.92
CA GLY A 101 6.91 16.91 -24.25
C GLY A 101 5.91 16.44 -25.29
N ASP A 102 6.20 16.71 -26.57
CA ASP A 102 5.35 16.27 -27.68
C ASP A 102 5.41 14.75 -27.85
N ALA A 103 4.27 14.14 -28.16
CA ALA A 103 4.15 12.71 -28.42
C ALA A 103 3.29 12.47 -29.67
N HIS A 104 3.88 11.82 -30.67
CA HIS A 104 3.21 11.39 -31.89
C HIS A 104 3.65 9.96 -32.24
N ALA A 105 2.73 9.18 -32.79
CA ALA A 105 3.01 7.84 -33.30
C ALA A 105 2.07 7.56 -34.47
N GLU A 106 2.55 6.80 -35.45
CA GLU A 106 1.79 6.36 -36.61
C GLU A 106 2.09 4.89 -36.94
N ILE A 107 1.14 4.22 -37.59
CA ILE A 107 1.33 2.84 -38.08
C ILE A 107 2.11 2.91 -39.39
N THR A 108 3.26 2.24 -39.46
CA THR A 108 4.15 2.26 -40.64
C THR A 108 3.95 1.07 -41.58
N ALA A 109 3.41 -0.06 -41.12
CA ALA A 109 3.11 -1.26 -41.92
C ALA A 109 2.14 -2.21 -41.18
N PRO A 110 1.43 -3.11 -41.90
CA PRO A 110 0.60 -4.16 -41.29
C PRO A 110 1.44 -5.30 -40.66
N TRP A 111 0.82 -6.08 -39.77
CA TRP A 111 1.40 -7.31 -39.17
C TRP A 111 1.44 -8.45 -40.21
N PRO A 112 2.51 -9.27 -40.29
CA PRO A 112 2.59 -10.39 -41.22
C PRO A 112 1.62 -11.54 -40.93
#